data_AF-A0A3D8VNA1-F1
#
_entry.id   AF-A0A3D8VNA1-F1
#
_cell.length_a   1.000
_cell.length_b   1.000
_cell.length_c   1.000
_cell.angle_alpha   90.00
_cell.angle_beta   90.00
_cell.angle_gamma   90.00
#
_symmetry.space_group_name_H-M   'P 1'
#
loop_
_entity.id
_entity.type
_entity.pdbx_description
1 polymer ?
#
loop_
_entity_poly.entity_id
_entity_poly.type
_entity_poly.pdbx_seq_one_letter_code
_entity_poly.pdbx_strand_id
1 'polypeptide(L)' 'MSQQLRDQLKEYKRKHNIQTPHPKKKTSKKKKKERLSHREVENLMGMNRPTYRRGKGGAMKQR' A
#
# COMPACT_ATOMS: atom_id res chain seq x y z
N MET A 1 -30.23 -12.53 1.50
CA MET A 1 -30.95 -11.36 2.02
C MET A 1 -32.34 -11.34 1.42
N SER A 2 -33.39 -11.47 2.23
CA SER A 2 -34.78 -11.39 1.78
C SER A 2 -35.14 -9.97 1.34
N GLN A 3 -36.08 -9.84 0.40
CA GLN A 3 -36.52 -8.54 -0.11
C GLN A 3 -37.20 -7.72 1.00
N GLN A 4 -38.02 -8.37 1.83
CA GLN A 4 -38.70 -7.77 2.98
C GLN A 4 -37.73 -7.07 3.94
N LEU A 5 -36.59 -7.70 4.23
CA LEU A 5 -35.58 -7.13 5.12
C LEU A 5 -34.92 -5.88 4.53
N ARG A 6 -34.73 -5.82 3.21
CA ARG A 6 -34.18 -4.65 2.52
C ARG A 6 -35.12 -3.45 2.63
N ASP A 7 -36.42 -3.69 2.49
CA ASP A 7 -37.45 -2.65 2.55
C ASP A 7 -37.60 -2.10 3.97
N GLN A 8 -37.58 -2.97 4.99
CA GLN A 8 -37.56 -2.58 6.40
C GLN A 8 -36.37 -1.67 6.74
N LEU A 9 -35.16 -2.03 6.27
CA LEU A 9 -33.96 -1.23 6.49
C LEU A 9 -34.00 0.13 5.76
N LYS A 10 -34.66 0.20 4.60
CA LYS A 10 -34.83 1.45 3.84
C LYS A 10 -35.75 2.42 4.57
N GLU A 11 -36.88 1.93 5.07
CA GLU A 11 -37.84 2.73 5.86
C GLU A 11 -37.23 3.21 7.17
N TYR A 12 -36.48 2.34 7.87
CA TYR A 12 -35.78 2.71 9.09
C TYR A 12 -34.79 3.87 8.86
N LYS A 13 -33.97 3.80 7.79
CA LYS A 13 -33.03 4.87 7.45
C LYS A 13 -33.72 6.21 7.17
N ARG A 14 -34.89 6.19 6.51
CA ARG A 14 -35.69 7.40 6.22
C ARG A 14 -36.21 8.04 7.50
N LYS A 15 -36.79 7.24 8.41
CA LYS A 15 -37.35 7.74 9.67
C LYS A 15 -36.30 8.37 10.58
N HIS A 16 -35.09 7.83 10.60
CA HIS A 16 -34.02 8.27 11.49
C HIS A 16 -33.00 9.21 10.82
N ASN A 17 -33.28 9.71 9.60
CA ASN A 17 -32.38 10.59 8.84
C ASN A 17 -30.92 10.07 8.74
N ILE A 18 -30.74 8.75 8.64
CA ILE A 18 -29.42 8.12 8.62
C ILE A 18 -28.83 8.30 7.22
N GLN A 19 -27.87 9.22 7.10
CA GLN A 19 -27.06 9.37 5.89
C GLN A 19 -26.00 8.27 5.85
N THR A 20 -26.24 7.22 5.05
CA THR A 20 -25.16 6.27 4.75
C THR A 20 -24.21 6.88 3.73
N PRO A 21 -22.90 7.02 4.03
CA PRO A 21 -21.94 7.45 3.04
C PRO A 21 -21.93 6.41 1.92
N HIS A 22 -22.40 6.81 0.74
CA HIS A 22 -22.16 5.99 -0.44
C HIS A 22 -20.64 5.90 -0.62
N PRO A 23 -20.06 4.71 -0.88
CA PRO A 23 -18.69 4.65 -1.31
C PRO A 23 -18.60 5.47 -2.58
N LYS A 24 -18.01 6.67 -2.48
CA LYS A 24 -17.69 7.49 -3.65
C LYS A 24 -16.93 6.54 -4.56
N LYS A 25 -17.42 6.35 -5.80
CA LYS A 25 -16.67 5.61 -6.83
C LYS A 25 -15.30 6.24 -6.81
N LYS A 26 -14.30 5.53 -6.26
CA LYS A 26 -12.93 5.99 -6.27
C LYS A 26 -12.62 6.02 -7.75
N THR A 27 -12.71 7.20 -8.38
CA THR A 27 -12.11 7.41 -9.69
C THR A 27 -10.72 6.85 -9.51
N SER A 28 -10.39 5.79 -10.24
CA SER A 28 -9.06 5.24 -10.25
C SER A 28 -8.18 6.32 -10.84
N LYS A 29 -7.80 7.31 -10.00
CA LYS A 29 -6.63 8.12 -10.22
C LYS A 29 -5.58 7.04 -10.40
N LYS A 30 -5.17 6.82 -11.65
CA LYS A 30 -4.15 5.84 -12.00
C LYS A 30 -3.02 6.18 -11.04
N LYS A 31 -2.85 5.35 -10.00
CA LYS A 31 -1.71 5.51 -9.10
C LYS A 31 -0.55 5.53 -10.06
N LYS A 32 0.23 6.63 -10.07
CA LYS A 32 1.46 6.65 -10.86
C LYS A 32 2.16 5.35 -10.49
N LYS A 33 2.41 4.48 -11.47
CA LYS A 33 3.23 3.30 -11.22
C LYS A 33 4.57 3.90 -10.85
N GLU A 34 4.86 3.97 -9.55
CA GLU A 34 6.17 4.38 -9.06
C GLU A 34 7.13 3.32 -9.59
N ARG A 35 7.74 3.62 -10.74
CA ARG A 35 8.75 2.76 -11.33
C ARG A 35 10.02 3.11 -10.61
N LEU A 36 10.41 2.27 -9.66
CA LEU A 36 11.74 2.32 -9.09
C LEU A 36 12.74 2.16 -10.23
N SER A 37 13.75 3.02 -10.26
CA SER A 37 14.95 2.83 -11.09
C SER A 37 15.67 1.55 -10.68
N HIS A 38 16.44 0.95 -11.58
CA HIS A 38 17.22 -0.25 -11.29
C HIS A 38 18.07 -0.08 -10.02
N ARG A 39 18.74 1.08 -9.88
CA ARG A 39 19.54 1.42 -8.69
C ARG A 39 18.71 1.54 -7.41
N GLU A 40 17.47 2.03 -7.51
CA GLU A 40 16.57 2.12 -6.35
C GLU A 40 16.12 0.73 -5.92
N VAL A 41 15.86 -0.17 -6.87
CA VAL A 41 15.60 -1.59 -6.59
C VAL A 41 16.81 -2.24 -5.94
N GLU A 42 18.02 -2.06 -6.49
CA GLU A 42 19.25 -2.60 -5.90
C GLU A 42 19.50 -2.09 -4.48
N ASN A 43 19.27 -0.80 -4.23
CA ASN A 43 19.39 -0.19 -2.91
C ASN A 43 18.36 -0.77 -1.94
N LEU A 44 17.10 -0.94 -2.40
CA LEU A 44 16.03 -1.55 -1.62
C LEU A 44 16.35 -3.01 -1.27
N MET A 45 16.90 -3.76 -2.22
CA MET A 45 17.35 -5.14 -2.03
C MET A 45 18.67 -5.23 -1.24
N GLY A 46 19.30 -4.10 -0.91
CA GLY A 46 20.55 -4.05 -0.17
C GLY A 46 21.77 -4.56 -0.96
N MET A 47 21.69 -4.61 -2.29
CA MET A 47 22.78 -5.06 -3.16
C MET A 47 23.96 -4.09 -3.14
N ASN A 48 23.69 -2.78 -3.08
CA ASN A 48 24.72 -1.73 -3.08
C ASN A 48 25.27 -1.43 -1.68
N ARG A 49 25.22 -2.40 -0.76
CA ARG A 49 25.78 -2.23 0.59
C ARG A 49 27.30 -2.40 0.55
N PRO A 50 28.07 -1.52 1.21
CA PRO A 50 29.51 -1.71 1.34
C PRO A 50 29.79 -3.03 2.07
N THR A 51 30.61 -3.89 1.48
CA THR A 51 31.06 -5.12 2.13
C THR A 51 32.45 -4.91 2.69
N TYR A 52 32.68 -5.35 3.92
CA TYR A 52 33.98 -5.23 4.57
C TYR A 52 34.61 -6.61 4.69
N ARG A 53 35.91 -6.71 4.38
CA ARG A 53 36.68 -7.93 4.55
C ARG A 53 38.00 -7.64 5.24
N ARG A 54 38.52 -8.61 5.98
CA ARG A 54 39.87 -8.54 6.54
C ARG A 54 40.86 -8.99 5.48
N GLY A 55 41.89 -8.17 5.25
CA GLY A 55 43.03 -8.54 4.41
C GLY A 55 44.01 -9.45 5.16
N LYS A 56 45.08 -9.87 4.46
CA LYS A 56 46.15 -10.70 5.06
C LYS A 56 46.79 -10.08 6.32
N GLY A 57 46.81 -8.75 6.43
CA GLY A 57 47.33 -8.02 7.60
C GLY A 57 46.29 -7.75 8.71
N GLY A 58 45.14 -8.43 8.73
CA GLY A 58 44.13 -8.33 9.79
C GLY A 58 43.27 -7.04 9.79
N ALA A 59 43.75 -5.98 9.14
CA ALA A 59 43.00 -4.73 8.95
C ALA A 59 41.71 -4.98 8.15
N MET A 60 40.60 -4.43 8.65
CA MET A 60 39.31 -4.44 7.96
C MET A 60 39.30 -3.35 6.88
N LYS A 61 39.04 -3.73 5.64
CA LYS A 61 38.91 -2.80 4.51
C LYS A 61 37.60 -3.06 3.79
N GLN A 62 37.01 -2.00 3.24
CA GLN A 62 35.92 -2.16 2.30
C GLN A 62 36.45 -2.89 1.06
N ARG A 63 35.72 -3.91 0.62
CA ARG A 63 36.00 -4.66 -0.61
C ARG A 63 35.48 -3.91 -1.82
#